data_AF-A0A8S8Y6K0-F1
#
_entry.id   AF-A0A8S8Y6K0-F1
#
_cell.length_a   1.000
_cell.length_b   1.000
_cell.length_c   1.000
_cell.angle_alpha   90.00
_cell.angle_beta   90.00
_cell.angle_gamma   90.00
#
_symmetry.space_group_name_H-M   'P 1'
#
loop_
_entity.id
_entity.type
_entity.pdbx_description
1 polymer ?
#
loop_
_entity_poly.entity_id
_entity_poly.type
_entity_poly.pdbx_seq_one_letter_code
_entity_poly.pdbx_strand_id
1 'polypeptide(L)'
;MSDPVAQAIGLQGYATAHDGIGGIIKSRVTDFRVEEIATPVHLDNRGRFTVAKITLTNWETNRFCNQLSAKLRIPRNRVFFAGTKDKRAVTSQLFVIDAPMNKVAEVELPDVEIEVLGRTHQKIGFGNHRGNRFTIVVRGCCHPDGTPMTDDEAMAEVKRIQDDMEASLGGQRFPNWIGPQRFGSGRPVTPHVGRHVVNGDWEQAVMTYLAMEGTNEEEEARAPPKKFGGTASGRAARPRPGDGVQNKMTSTFLGQAGDHVGGSEKSPPTQR
;
A
#
# COMPACT_ATOMS: atom_id res chain seq x y z
N MET A 1 2.95 20.13 -14.25
CA MET A 1 2.82 19.33 -13.01
C MET A 1 2.87 20.27 -11.82
N SER A 2 1.77 20.38 -11.06
CA SER A 2 1.68 21.24 -9.87
C SER A 2 1.77 20.46 -8.55
N ASP A 3 2.03 19.16 -8.56
CA ASP A 3 2.15 18.36 -7.32
C ASP A 3 3.57 18.51 -6.73
N PRO A 4 3.76 19.28 -5.64
CA PRO A 4 5.06 19.50 -5.02
C PRO A 4 5.62 18.22 -4.41
N VAL A 5 4.76 17.26 -4.04
CA VAL A 5 5.16 15.99 -3.44
C VAL A 5 5.81 15.09 -4.49
N ALA A 6 5.23 15.02 -5.70
CA ALA A 6 5.80 14.26 -6.81
C ALA A 6 7.19 14.79 -7.21
N GLN A 7 7.36 16.12 -7.26
CA GLN A 7 8.66 16.72 -7.57
C GLN A 7 9.69 16.45 -6.47
N ALA A 8 9.29 16.52 -5.19
CA ALA A 8 10.17 16.25 -4.06
C ALA A 8 10.74 14.83 -4.05
N ILE A 9 10.04 13.87 -4.67
CA ILE A 9 10.49 12.47 -4.81
C ILE A 9 11.15 12.18 -6.15
N GLY A 10 11.44 13.20 -6.97
CA GLY A 10 12.15 13.06 -8.24
C GLY A 10 11.29 12.75 -9.46
N LEU A 11 9.96 12.82 -9.35
CA LEU A 11 9.05 12.71 -10.49
C LEU A 11 8.89 14.10 -11.13
N GLN A 12 9.79 14.42 -12.07
CA GLN A 12 9.92 15.75 -12.67
C GLN A 12 9.19 15.90 -14.02
N GLY A 13 8.68 14.81 -14.61
CA GLY A 13 8.03 14.84 -15.91
C GLY A 13 7.21 13.60 -16.22
N TYR A 14 6.59 13.60 -17.39
CA TYR A 14 5.81 12.49 -17.93
C TYR A 14 6.59 11.78 -19.04
N ALA A 15 6.18 10.56 -19.39
CA ALA A 15 6.77 9.81 -20.49
C ALA A 15 6.26 10.27 -21.87
N THR A 16 5.14 10.97 -21.90
CA THR A 16 4.52 11.53 -23.10
C THR A 16 4.30 13.03 -22.89
N ALA A 17 4.22 13.78 -23.99
CA ALA A 17 3.97 15.22 -23.98
C ALA A 17 2.48 15.60 -24.05
N HIS A 18 1.60 14.61 -24.18
CA HIS A 18 0.15 14.81 -24.29
C HIS A 18 -0.46 15.26 -22.98
N ASP A 19 -1.50 16.08 -23.09
CA ASP A 19 -2.40 16.33 -21.99
C ASP A 19 -3.17 15.04 -21.64
N GLY A 20 -3.43 14.81 -20.36
CA GLY A 20 -4.23 13.67 -19.94
C GLY A 20 -5.72 13.86 -20.22
N ILE A 21 -6.50 12.80 -20.06
CA ILE A 21 -7.97 12.82 -20.19
C ILE A 21 -8.71 13.42 -18.98
N GLY A 22 -7.97 14.00 -18.03
CA GLY A 22 -8.52 14.45 -16.75
C GLY A 22 -9.19 13.32 -15.95
N GLY A 23 -10.34 13.63 -15.35
CA GLY A 23 -11.16 12.68 -14.61
C GLY A 23 -10.63 12.24 -13.24
N ILE A 24 -11.44 11.42 -12.57
CA ILE A 24 -11.24 10.99 -11.19
C ILE A 24 -11.31 9.45 -11.12
N ILE A 25 -10.30 8.85 -10.49
CA ILE A 25 -10.28 7.42 -10.16
C ILE A 25 -10.82 7.17 -8.76
N LYS A 26 -11.28 5.94 -8.50
CA LYS A 26 -11.81 5.53 -7.17
C LYS A 26 -12.95 6.43 -6.68
N SER A 27 -13.75 6.98 -7.60
CA SER A 27 -14.97 7.74 -7.24
C SER A 27 -15.94 6.82 -6.49
N ARG A 28 -16.19 5.63 -7.04
CA ARG A 28 -16.87 4.50 -6.38
C ARG A 28 -15.87 3.40 -6.08
N VAL A 29 -16.17 2.56 -5.09
CA VAL A 29 -15.33 1.38 -4.77
C VAL A 29 -15.25 0.41 -5.96
N THR A 30 -16.35 0.25 -6.68
CA THR A 30 -16.47 -0.64 -7.84
C THR A 30 -15.73 -0.14 -9.09
N ASP A 31 -15.30 1.12 -9.10
CA ASP A 31 -14.51 1.72 -10.20
C ASP A 31 -13.05 1.23 -10.19
N PHE A 32 -12.61 0.58 -9.12
CA PHE A 32 -11.25 0.08 -8.98
C PHE A 32 -11.30 -1.40 -8.63
N ARG A 33 -11.06 -2.24 -9.63
CA ARG A 33 -11.04 -3.70 -9.46
C ARG A 33 -9.63 -4.22 -9.62
N VAL A 34 -9.24 -5.11 -8.71
CA VAL A 34 -7.93 -5.76 -8.71
C VAL A 34 -8.14 -7.26 -8.64
N GLU A 35 -7.70 -7.97 -9.66
CA GLU A 35 -7.71 -9.43 -9.69
C GLU A 35 -6.27 -9.94 -9.63
N GLU A 36 -5.98 -10.79 -8.65
CA GLU A 36 -4.67 -11.40 -8.50
C GLU A 36 -4.41 -12.43 -9.60
N ILE A 37 -3.31 -12.25 -10.33
CA ILE A 37 -2.79 -13.28 -11.22
C ILE A 37 -1.94 -14.21 -10.35
N ALA A 38 -2.59 -15.21 -9.75
CA ALA A 38 -1.96 -16.13 -8.81
C ALA A 38 -0.92 -17.04 -9.50
N THR A 39 0.08 -17.46 -8.74
CA THR A 39 0.90 -18.61 -9.11
C THR A 39 0.02 -19.86 -9.09
N PRO A 40 0.06 -20.74 -10.11
CA PRO A 40 -0.76 -21.95 -10.12
C PRO A 40 -0.53 -22.81 -8.88
N VAL A 41 -1.62 -23.21 -8.23
CA VAL A 41 -1.60 -24.13 -7.07
C VAL A 41 -2.07 -25.49 -7.55
N HIS A 42 -1.31 -26.54 -7.22
CA HIS A 42 -1.74 -27.90 -7.53
C HIS A 42 -2.88 -28.32 -6.60
N LEU A 43 -4.00 -28.73 -7.18
CA LEU A 43 -5.17 -29.19 -6.45
C LEU A 43 -5.16 -30.71 -6.31
N ASP A 44 -5.45 -31.17 -5.10
CA ASP A 44 -5.60 -32.59 -4.75
C ASP A 44 -6.68 -32.69 -3.67
N ASN A 45 -7.71 -33.50 -3.90
CA ASN A 45 -8.84 -33.72 -2.98
C ASN A 45 -8.41 -34.21 -1.59
N ARG A 46 -7.24 -34.87 -1.47
CA ARG A 46 -6.64 -35.30 -0.19
C ARG A 46 -5.78 -34.23 0.46
N GLY A 47 -5.67 -33.06 -0.16
CA GLY A 47 -4.97 -31.89 0.34
C GLY A 47 -5.39 -31.53 1.75
N ARG A 48 -4.46 -30.96 2.53
CA ARG A 48 -4.72 -30.51 3.91
C ARG A 48 -5.44 -29.16 3.95
N PHE A 49 -5.13 -28.27 3.01
CA PHE A 49 -5.61 -26.90 3.01
C PHE A 49 -6.75 -26.75 1.99
N THR A 50 -7.67 -25.84 2.26
CA THR A 50 -8.71 -25.40 1.32
C THR A 50 -8.20 -24.21 0.53
N VAL A 51 -8.32 -24.28 -0.78
CA VAL A 51 -8.03 -23.18 -1.71
C VAL A 51 -9.33 -22.49 -2.04
N ALA A 52 -9.37 -21.17 -1.85
CA ALA A 52 -10.52 -20.35 -2.20
C ALA A 52 -10.09 -19.07 -2.90
N LYS A 53 -10.81 -18.69 -3.95
CA LYS A 53 -10.74 -17.33 -4.52
C LYS A 53 -11.71 -16.47 -3.73
N ILE A 54 -11.20 -15.41 -3.13
CA ILE A 54 -11.99 -14.54 -2.26
C ILE A 54 -12.06 -13.16 -2.88
N THR A 55 -13.29 -12.70 -3.13
CA THR A 55 -13.56 -11.34 -3.59
C THR A 55 -14.02 -10.51 -2.42
N LEU A 56 -13.34 -9.39 -2.19
CA LEU A 56 -13.61 -8.46 -1.10
C LEU A 56 -13.98 -7.09 -1.68
N THR A 57 -15.07 -6.49 -1.20
CA THR A 57 -15.50 -5.14 -1.60
C THR A 57 -15.33 -4.17 -0.44
N ASN A 58 -14.43 -3.18 -0.58
CA ASN A 58 -14.14 -2.18 0.46
C ASN A 58 -13.55 -2.73 1.78
N TRP A 59 -12.77 -3.82 1.71
CA TRP A 59 -12.16 -4.47 2.89
C TRP A 59 -10.66 -4.31 2.93
N GLU A 60 -10.12 -4.22 4.15
CA GLU A 60 -8.70 -4.45 4.39
C GLU A 60 -8.46 -5.95 4.62
N THR A 61 -7.43 -6.49 3.98
CA THR A 61 -7.14 -7.94 3.94
C THR A 61 -6.96 -8.56 5.33
N ASN A 62 -6.25 -7.89 6.24
CA ASN A 62 -6.04 -8.42 7.60
C ASN A 62 -7.30 -8.39 8.44
N ARG A 63 -8.15 -7.35 8.31
CA ARG A 63 -9.47 -7.30 8.95
C ARG A 63 -10.32 -8.48 8.50
N PHE A 64 -10.36 -8.75 7.20
CA PHE A 64 -11.04 -9.93 6.65
C PHE A 64 -10.49 -11.23 7.25
N CYS A 65 -9.17 -11.42 7.22
CA CYS A 65 -8.56 -12.65 7.74
C CYS A 65 -8.84 -12.87 9.23
N ASN A 66 -8.90 -11.81 10.04
CA ASN A 66 -9.26 -11.89 11.45
C ASN A 66 -10.70 -12.40 11.62
N GLN A 67 -11.65 -11.83 10.87
CA GLN A 67 -13.05 -12.27 10.92
C GLN A 67 -13.24 -13.70 10.41
N LEU A 68 -12.59 -14.05 9.30
CA LEU A 68 -12.59 -15.40 8.75
C LEU A 68 -12.07 -16.40 9.78
N SER A 69 -10.92 -16.11 10.40
CA SER A 69 -10.30 -16.99 11.40
C SER A 69 -11.19 -17.19 12.64
N ALA A 70 -11.87 -16.13 13.09
CA ALA A 70 -12.81 -16.19 14.20
C ALA A 70 -14.03 -17.08 13.86
N LYS A 71 -14.64 -16.90 12.68
CA LYS A 71 -15.76 -17.74 12.22
C LYS A 71 -15.37 -19.21 12.08
N LEU A 72 -14.17 -19.49 11.57
CA LEU A 72 -13.65 -20.85 11.41
C LEU A 72 -13.10 -21.46 12.72
N ARG A 73 -12.98 -20.66 13.79
CA ARG A 73 -12.35 -21.03 15.07
C ARG A 73 -10.93 -21.58 14.90
N ILE A 74 -10.16 -20.95 14.02
CA ILE A 74 -8.75 -21.28 13.79
C ILE A 74 -7.86 -20.08 14.14
N PRO A 75 -6.58 -20.30 14.48
CA PRO A 75 -5.61 -19.21 14.63
C PRO A 75 -5.42 -18.41 13.32
N ARG A 76 -5.23 -17.10 13.42
CA ARG A 76 -5.03 -16.19 12.27
C ARG A 76 -3.87 -16.59 11.35
N ASN A 77 -2.81 -17.17 11.89
CA ASN A 77 -1.64 -17.63 11.12
C ASN A 77 -1.90 -18.89 10.27
N ARG A 78 -3.13 -19.43 10.29
CA ARG A 78 -3.60 -20.53 9.44
C ARG A 78 -4.35 -20.08 8.18
N VAL A 79 -4.36 -18.78 7.92
CA VAL A 79 -4.89 -18.16 6.70
C VAL A 79 -3.74 -17.55 5.91
N PHE A 80 -3.46 -18.11 4.74
CA PHE A 80 -2.32 -17.81 3.88
C PHE A 80 -2.76 -17.11 2.59
N PHE A 81 -2.00 -16.09 2.16
CA PHE A 81 -2.27 -15.30 0.95
C PHE A 81 -0.98 -14.64 0.45
N ALA A 82 -0.92 -14.25 -0.83
CA ALA A 82 0.30 -13.76 -1.47
C ALA A 82 0.63 -12.29 -1.18
N GLY A 83 -0.35 -11.46 -0.81
CA GLY A 83 -0.13 -10.07 -0.47
C GLY A 83 -1.43 -9.33 -0.20
N THR A 84 -1.32 -8.18 0.47
CA THR A 84 -2.46 -7.29 0.68
C THR A 84 -2.80 -6.55 -0.62
N LYS A 85 -4.05 -6.10 -0.74
CA LYS A 85 -4.56 -5.33 -1.88
C LYS A 85 -5.19 -4.03 -1.37
N ASP A 86 -5.54 -3.13 -2.28
CA ASP A 86 -6.18 -1.86 -1.95
C ASP A 86 -7.48 -2.06 -1.15
N LYS A 87 -7.61 -1.37 -0.01
CA LYS A 87 -8.84 -1.39 0.78
C LYS A 87 -10.03 -0.82 0.00
N ARG A 88 -9.85 0.34 -0.63
CA ARG A 88 -10.93 1.05 -1.34
C ARG A 88 -11.01 0.57 -2.79
N ALA A 89 -11.36 -0.70 -2.96
CA ALA A 89 -11.45 -1.40 -4.23
C ALA A 89 -12.36 -2.65 -4.11
N VAL A 90 -12.66 -3.27 -5.25
CA VAL A 90 -13.11 -4.67 -5.32
C VAL A 90 -11.89 -5.53 -5.65
N THR A 91 -11.48 -6.39 -4.73
CA THR A 91 -10.24 -7.16 -4.86
C THR A 91 -10.54 -8.65 -4.85
N SER A 92 -10.09 -9.39 -5.86
CA SER A 92 -10.18 -10.84 -5.90
C SER A 92 -8.79 -11.45 -5.83
N GLN A 93 -8.55 -12.35 -4.86
CA GLN A 93 -7.24 -12.97 -4.67
C GLN A 93 -7.35 -14.39 -4.11
N LEU A 94 -6.27 -15.17 -4.25
CA LEU A 94 -6.24 -16.54 -3.81
C LEU A 94 -5.86 -16.64 -2.33
N PHE A 95 -6.63 -17.42 -1.57
CA PHE A 95 -6.35 -17.78 -0.20
C PHE A 95 -6.17 -19.28 -0.05
N VAL A 96 -5.24 -19.67 0.81
CA VAL A 96 -5.09 -21.04 1.29
C VAL A 96 -5.38 -21.05 2.80
N ILE A 97 -6.32 -21.90 3.20
CA ILE A 97 -6.90 -21.89 4.55
C ILE A 97 -6.77 -23.29 5.15
N ASP A 98 -6.18 -23.41 6.33
CA ASP A 98 -6.10 -24.69 7.09
C ASP A 98 -7.43 -24.98 7.81
N ALA A 99 -8.50 -25.15 7.02
CA ALA A 99 -9.83 -25.53 7.47
C ALA A 99 -10.52 -26.43 6.41
N PRO A 100 -11.53 -27.24 6.79
CA PRO A 100 -12.33 -28.03 5.85
C PRO A 100 -13.09 -27.18 4.82
N MET A 101 -13.28 -27.70 3.60
CA MET A 101 -13.96 -26.96 2.51
C MET A 101 -15.38 -26.54 2.86
N ASN A 102 -16.17 -27.43 3.45
CA ASN A 102 -17.56 -27.14 3.81
C ASN A 102 -17.62 -25.98 4.81
N LYS A 103 -16.75 -25.98 5.83
CA LYS A 103 -16.69 -24.89 6.80
C LYS A 103 -16.30 -23.56 6.16
N VAL A 104 -15.42 -23.57 5.16
CA VAL A 104 -15.03 -22.35 4.43
C VAL A 104 -16.17 -21.85 3.54
N ALA A 105 -16.87 -22.76 2.86
CA ALA A 105 -18.01 -22.44 2.00
C ALA A 105 -19.22 -21.88 2.79
N GLU A 106 -19.41 -22.31 4.03
CA GLU A 106 -20.48 -21.83 4.92
C GLU A 106 -20.18 -20.44 5.54
N VAL A 107 -18.99 -19.86 5.33
CA VAL A 107 -18.67 -18.54 5.87
C VAL A 107 -19.39 -17.45 5.08
N GLU A 108 -20.37 -16.84 5.73
CA GLU A 108 -21.03 -15.63 5.22
C GLU A 108 -20.49 -14.38 5.92
N LEU A 109 -20.07 -13.40 5.13
CA LEU A 109 -19.63 -12.08 5.58
C LEU A 109 -20.17 -11.03 4.59
N PRO A 110 -20.64 -9.86 5.07
CA PRO A 110 -21.07 -8.78 4.19
C PRO A 110 -19.93 -8.32 3.27
N ASP A 111 -20.24 -8.04 2.01
CA ASP A 111 -19.30 -7.53 1.00
C ASP A 111 -18.12 -8.47 0.72
N VAL A 112 -18.29 -9.77 0.99
CA VAL A 112 -17.30 -10.83 0.78
C VAL A 112 -17.95 -11.98 -0.01
N GLU A 113 -17.28 -12.42 -1.06
CA GLU A 113 -17.64 -13.62 -1.82
C GLU A 113 -16.50 -14.63 -1.68
N ILE A 114 -16.85 -15.88 -1.38
CA ILE A 114 -15.90 -16.98 -1.20
C ILE A 114 -16.22 -18.07 -2.23
N GLU A 115 -15.34 -18.24 -3.20
CA GLU A 115 -15.42 -19.33 -4.18
C GLU A 115 -14.39 -20.40 -3.82
N VAL A 116 -14.85 -21.53 -3.29
CA VAL A 116 -13.96 -22.66 -2.96
C VAL A 116 -13.57 -23.39 -4.24
N LEU A 117 -12.27 -23.45 -4.52
CA LEU A 117 -11.72 -24.07 -5.73
C LEU A 117 -11.33 -25.54 -5.52
N GLY A 118 -11.00 -25.94 -4.30
CA GLY A 118 -10.59 -27.30 -3.99
C GLY A 118 -9.67 -27.40 -2.78
N ARG A 119 -8.87 -28.47 -2.77
CA ARG A 119 -7.93 -28.81 -1.70
C ARG A 119 -6.49 -28.80 -2.23
N THR A 120 -5.51 -28.54 -1.37
CA THR A 120 -4.08 -28.60 -1.73
C THR A 120 -3.21 -29.00 -0.54
N HIS A 121 -2.00 -29.49 -0.82
CA HIS A 121 -0.93 -29.66 0.17
C HIS A 121 -0.02 -28.42 0.26
N GLN A 122 -0.14 -27.47 -0.67
CA GLN A 122 0.73 -26.30 -0.76
C GLN A 122 0.21 -25.14 0.10
N LYS A 123 1.13 -24.36 0.68
CA LYS A 123 0.82 -23.05 1.26
C LYS A 123 1.21 -21.96 0.26
N ILE A 124 0.56 -20.80 0.37
CA ILE A 124 0.98 -19.59 -0.36
C ILE A 124 1.75 -18.69 0.61
N GLY A 125 2.95 -18.27 0.22
CA GLY A 125 3.75 -17.28 0.94
C GLY A 125 3.55 -15.87 0.39
N PHE A 126 3.93 -14.86 1.18
CA PHE A 126 4.00 -13.48 0.70
C PHE A 126 4.90 -13.37 -0.53
N GLY A 127 4.47 -12.58 -1.52
CA GLY A 127 5.16 -12.42 -2.80
C GLY A 127 4.83 -13.48 -3.85
N ASN A 128 4.11 -14.55 -3.50
CA ASN A 128 3.82 -15.66 -4.43
C ASN A 128 2.61 -15.39 -5.36
N HIS A 129 2.67 -14.29 -6.10
CA HIS A 129 1.75 -13.95 -7.18
C HIS A 129 2.55 -13.47 -8.40
N ARG A 130 2.01 -13.68 -9.61
CA ARG A 130 2.65 -13.25 -10.85
C ARG A 130 2.43 -11.78 -11.16
N GLY A 131 1.35 -11.21 -10.64
CA GLY A 131 0.96 -9.83 -10.86
C GLY A 131 -0.49 -9.59 -10.49
N ASN A 132 -1.00 -8.44 -10.90
CA ASN A 132 -2.39 -8.05 -10.67
C ASN A 132 -2.98 -7.52 -11.97
N ARG A 133 -4.19 -7.94 -12.30
CA ARG A 133 -5.00 -7.38 -13.38
C ARG A 133 -5.86 -6.27 -12.79
N PHE A 134 -5.77 -5.09 -13.38
CA PHE A 134 -6.56 -3.94 -12.95
C PHE A 134 -7.66 -3.67 -13.96
N THR A 135 -8.86 -3.39 -13.45
CA THR A 135 -9.93 -2.75 -14.22
C THR A 135 -10.26 -1.44 -13.50
N ILE A 136 -9.97 -0.32 -14.16
CA ILE A 136 -10.11 1.01 -13.58
C ILE A 136 -11.10 1.80 -14.43
N VAL A 137 -12.09 2.40 -13.77
CA VAL A 137 -13.01 3.36 -14.39
C VAL A 137 -12.57 4.76 -13.98
N VAL A 138 -12.22 5.57 -14.98
CA VAL A 138 -11.98 7.01 -14.83
C VAL A 138 -13.30 7.71 -15.09
N ARG A 139 -13.76 8.55 -14.15
CA ARG A 139 -15.04 9.26 -14.28
C ARG A 139 -14.83 10.75 -14.46
N GLY A 140 -15.67 11.38 -15.28
CA GLY A 140 -15.63 12.83 -15.51
C GLY A 140 -14.43 13.25 -16.34
N CYS A 141 -14.10 12.49 -17.39
CA CYS A 141 -13.05 12.86 -18.34
C CYS A 141 -13.40 14.19 -19.00
N CYS A 142 -12.40 15.04 -19.21
CA CYS A 142 -12.58 16.39 -19.71
C CYS A 142 -11.38 16.86 -20.53
N HIS A 143 -11.64 17.81 -21.43
CA HIS A 143 -10.63 18.54 -22.17
C HIS A 143 -9.86 19.50 -21.24
N PRO A 144 -8.69 19.99 -21.67
CA PRO A 144 -7.89 20.95 -20.88
C PRO A 144 -8.64 22.24 -20.52
N ASP A 145 -9.64 22.63 -21.30
CA ASP A 145 -10.53 23.77 -21.03
C ASP A 145 -11.65 23.47 -20.01
N GLY A 146 -11.73 22.23 -19.52
CA GLY A 146 -12.72 21.77 -18.56
C GLY A 146 -14.03 21.27 -19.17
N THR A 147 -14.19 21.31 -20.50
CA THR A 147 -15.38 20.76 -21.16
C THR A 147 -15.41 19.23 -21.10
N PRO A 148 -16.58 18.60 -20.92
CA PRO A 148 -16.68 17.15 -20.76
C PRO A 148 -16.35 16.42 -22.07
N MET A 149 -15.56 15.35 -21.97
CA MET A 149 -15.32 14.43 -23.08
C MET A 149 -16.44 13.38 -23.18
N THR A 150 -16.73 12.94 -24.39
CA THR A 150 -17.44 11.68 -24.64
C THR A 150 -16.53 10.46 -24.41
N ASP A 151 -17.13 9.27 -24.26
CA ASP A 151 -16.37 8.02 -24.10
C ASP A 151 -15.44 7.76 -25.28
N ASP A 152 -15.89 8.04 -26.51
CA ASP A 152 -15.10 7.84 -27.73
C ASP A 152 -13.91 8.81 -27.82
N GLU A 153 -14.10 10.08 -27.44
CA GLU A 153 -13.02 11.07 -27.39
C GLU A 153 -11.97 10.71 -26.34
N ALA A 154 -12.41 10.30 -25.15
CA ALA A 154 -11.50 9.88 -24.09
C ALA A 154 -10.71 8.63 -24.51
N MET A 155 -11.35 7.64 -25.14
CA MET A 155 -10.67 6.44 -25.63
C MET A 155 -9.71 6.72 -26.78
N ALA A 156 -10.06 7.65 -27.69
CA ALA A 156 -9.16 8.09 -28.75
C ALA A 156 -7.91 8.78 -28.18
N GLU A 157 -8.07 9.63 -27.16
CA GLU A 157 -6.94 10.29 -26.50
C GLU A 157 -6.05 9.30 -25.74
N VAL A 158 -6.64 8.35 -25.01
CA VAL A 158 -5.89 7.26 -24.37
C VAL A 158 -5.08 6.48 -25.39
N LYS A 159 -5.66 6.19 -26.56
CA LYS A 159 -4.95 5.49 -27.64
C LYS A 159 -3.77 6.32 -28.15
N ARG A 160 -3.95 7.63 -28.37
CA ARG A 160 -2.84 8.53 -28.76
C ARG A 160 -1.70 8.51 -27.75
N ILE A 161 -2.02 8.61 -26.46
CA ILE A 161 -1.03 8.55 -25.37
C ILE A 161 -0.29 7.20 -25.37
N GLN A 162 -1.01 6.09 -25.59
CA GLN A 162 -0.41 4.75 -25.66
C GLN A 162 0.52 4.60 -26.85
N ASP A 163 0.08 5.00 -28.05
CA ASP A 163 0.86 4.89 -29.28
C ASP A 163 2.18 5.69 -29.16
N ASP A 164 2.14 6.90 -28.60
CA ASP A 164 3.34 7.73 -28.40
C ASP A 164 4.26 7.20 -27.29
N MET A 165 3.68 6.61 -26.23
CA MET A 165 4.47 5.95 -25.19
C MET A 165 5.20 4.72 -25.76
N GLU A 166 4.53 3.95 -26.61
CA GLU A 166 5.14 2.82 -27.31
C GLU A 166 6.22 3.27 -28.29
N ALA A 167 6.00 4.34 -29.05
CA ALA A 167 7.00 4.90 -29.96
C ALA A 167 8.26 5.41 -29.23
N SER A 168 8.11 5.98 -28.04
CA SER A 168 9.21 6.57 -27.26
C SER A 168 9.96 5.57 -26.40
N LEU A 169 9.27 4.63 -25.76
CA LEU A 169 9.87 3.66 -24.81
C LEU A 169 10.09 2.27 -25.42
N GLY A 170 9.40 1.96 -26.51
CA GLY A 170 9.27 0.64 -27.11
C GLY A 170 8.00 -0.08 -26.65
N GLY A 171 7.53 -1.03 -27.47
CA GLY A 171 6.30 -1.77 -27.21
C GLY A 171 6.27 -2.51 -25.88
N GLN A 172 5.08 -2.57 -25.28
CA GLN A 172 4.78 -3.23 -24.00
C GLN A 172 5.62 -2.74 -22.80
N ARG A 173 6.12 -1.50 -22.87
CA ARG A 173 6.86 -0.87 -21.77
C ARG A 173 6.05 0.25 -21.16
N PHE A 174 6.25 0.46 -19.87
CA PHE A 174 5.72 1.60 -19.15
C PHE A 174 6.74 2.07 -18.12
N PRO A 175 6.77 3.37 -17.78
CA PRO A 175 7.62 3.88 -16.72
C PRO A 175 7.21 3.29 -15.36
N ASN A 176 8.09 2.48 -14.76
CA ASN A 176 7.85 1.89 -13.46
C ASN A 176 8.30 2.82 -12.32
N TRP A 177 7.62 3.96 -12.19
CA TRP A 177 7.94 4.96 -11.18
C TRP A 177 7.46 4.56 -9.78
N ILE A 178 8.25 4.96 -8.79
CA ILE A 178 7.88 4.84 -7.37
C ILE A 178 7.12 6.10 -6.97
N GLY A 179 5.82 6.00 -6.74
CA GLY A 179 4.98 7.15 -6.38
C GLY A 179 5.08 7.58 -4.91
N PRO A 180 4.50 8.74 -4.54
CA PRO A 180 4.54 9.32 -3.19
C PRO A 180 4.08 8.40 -2.07
N GLN A 181 3.13 7.50 -2.35
CA GLN A 181 2.62 6.54 -1.38
C GLN A 181 3.71 5.62 -0.79
N ARG A 182 4.81 5.39 -1.51
CA ARG A 182 5.95 4.61 -1.02
C ARG A 182 6.90 5.42 -0.14
N PHE A 183 6.82 6.73 -0.19
CA PHE A 183 7.63 7.65 0.61
C PHE A 183 6.89 8.20 1.83
N GLY A 184 5.57 7.99 1.91
CA GLY A 184 4.68 8.47 2.97
C GLY A 184 3.78 9.57 2.42
N SER A 185 2.51 9.24 2.10
CA SER A 185 1.62 10.09 1.29
C SER A 185 1.37 11.51 1.84
N GLY A 186 1.52 11.74 3.16
CA GLY A 186 1.39 13.07 3.78
C GLY A 186 2.73 13.66 4.24
N ARG A 187 3.79 12.86 4.24
CA ARG A 187 5.12 13.22 4.73
C ARG A 187 6.14 12.29 4.05
N PRO A 188 6.79 12.73 2.96
CA PRO A 188 7.74 11.93 2.21
C PRO A 188 9.07 11.80 2.98
N VAL A 189 9.05 11.25 4.20
CA VAL A 189 10.17 11.19 5.14
C VAL A 189 11.11 10.04 4.89
N THR A 190 10.61 8.95 4.31
CA THR A 190 11.37 7.73 4.05
C THR A 190 12.69 7.94 3.31
N PRO A 191 12.78 8.75 2.22
CA PRO A 191 14.05 8.92 1.50
C PRO A 191 15.06 9.76 2.30
N HIS A 192 14.62 10.72 3.11
CA HIS A 192 15.50 11.52 3.95
C HIS A 192 16.10 10.70 5.09
N VAL A 193 15.29 9.87 5.74
CA VAL A 193 15.76 8.93 6.78
C VAL A 193 16.72 7.92 6.18
N GLY A 194 16.37 7.34 5.02
CA GLY A 194 17.25 6.41 4.31
C GLY A 194 18.61 7.01 3.97
N ARG A 195 18.66 8.28 3.52
CA ARG A 195 19.92 9.00 3.27
C ARG A 195 20.81 9.07 4.51
N HIS A 196 20.24 9.40 5.67
CA HIS A 196 21.01 9.47 6.92
C HIS A 196 21.51 8.09 7.36
N VAL A 197 20.68 7.04 7.22
CA VAL A 197 21.08 5.66 7.52
C VAL A 197 22.26 5.22 6.64
N VAL A 198 22.21 5.47 5.33
CA VAL A 198 23.30 5.12 4.39
C VAL A 198 24.60 5.84 4.73
N ASN A 199 24.51 7.08 5.24
CA ASN A 199 25.67 7.86 5.63
C ASN A 199 26.21 7.51 7.04
N GLY A 200 25.51 6.66 7.81
CA GLY A 200 25.83 6.37 9.20
C GLY A 200 25.41 7.47 10.19
N ASP A 201 24.62 8.46 9.75
CA ASP A 201 24.13 9.59 10.55
C ASP A 201 22.88 9.19 11.36
N TRP A 202 22.99 8.22 12.26
CA TRP A 202 21.85 7.64 12.98
C TRP A 202 21.04 8.64 13.80
N GLU A 203 21.71 9.64 14.39
CA GLU A 203 21.03 10.73 15.09
C GLU A 203 20.11 11.50 14.15
N GLN A 204 20.62 11.90 12.99
CA GLN A 204 19.84 12.63 12.00
C GLN A 204 18.75 11.76 11.36
N ALA A 205 18.97 10.46 11.20
CA ALA A 205 17.95 9.52 10.72
C ALA A 205 16.73 9.51 11.64
N VAL A 206 16.97 9.40 12.94
CA VAL A 206 15.91 9.39 13.96
C VAL A 206 15.25 10.75 14.03
N MET A 207 16.04 11.82 14.15
CA MET A 207 15.50 13.17 14.28
C MET A 207 14.64 13.54 13.07
N THR A 208 15.07 13.15 11.88
CA THR A 208 14.30 13.31 10.64
C THR A 208 13.03 12.47 10.64
N TYR A 209 13.06 11.24 11.16
CA TYR A 209 11.85 10.40 11.31
C TYR A 209 10.88 10.92 12.37
N LEU A 210 11.37 11.60 13.40
CA LEU A 210 10.53 12.13 14.47
C LEU A 210 9.97 13.53 14.12
N ALA A 211 10.78 14.41 13.55
CA ALA A 211 10.53 15.85 13.53
C ALA A 211 10.22 16.47 12.15
N MET A 212 10.34 15.72 11.04
CA MET A 212 10.00 16.29 9.72
C MET A 212 8.49 16.59 9.63
N GLU A 213 8.14 17.80 9.22
CA GLU A 213 6.74 18.22 9.07
C GLU A 213 6.17 17.70 7.75
N GLY A 214 4.91 17.24 7.78
CA GLY A 214 4.14 16.86 6.61
C GLY A 214 3.41 18.05 5.97
N THR A 215 3.07 17.94 4.69
CA THR A 215 2.40 19.01 3.92
C THR A 215 0.92 19.22 4.31
N ASN A 216 0.27 18.19 4.89
CA ASN A 216 -1.13 18.19 5.29
C ASN A 216 -1.31 17.71 6.75
N GLU A 217 -0.64 18.35 7.70
CA GLU A 217 -0.83 18.05 9.12
C GLU A 217 -1.96 18.91 9.72
N GLU A 218 -2.93 18.26 10.39
CA GLU A 218 -3.88 18.94 11.28
C GLU A 218 -3.10 19.76 12.33
N GLU A 219 -3.62 20.93 12.74
CA GLU A 219 -2.92 21.86 13.64
C GLU A 219 -2.39 21.21 14.94
N GLU A 220 -3.02 20.13 15.43
CA GLU A 220 -2.54 19.38 16.60
C GLU A 220 -1.21 18.64 16.36
N ALA A 221 -0.90 18.25 15.13
CA ALA A 221 0.36 17.61 14.76
C ALA A 221 1.49 18.62 14.48
N ARG A 222 1.16 19.89 14.22
CA ARG A 222 2.10 21.02 14.02
C ARG A 222 2.71 21.58 15.31
N ALA A 223 2.31 21.07 16.48
CA ALA A 223 2.86 21.56 17.74
C ALA A 223 4.38 21.30 17.79
N PRO A 224 5.22 22.33 18.05
CA PRO A 224 6.67 22.16 18.08
C PRO A 224 7.09 21.12 19.15
N PRO A 225 8.21 20.40 18.94
CA PRO A 225 8.77 19.50 19.95
C PRO A 225 8.83 20.18 21.31
N LYS A 226 8.09 19.67 22.31
CA LYS A 226 8.23 20.16 23.69
C LYS A 226 9.62 19.78 24.19
N LYS A 227 10.41 20.76 24.62
CA LYS A 227 11.68 20.53 25.32
C LYS A 227 11.42 19.64 26.54
N PHE A 228 11.94 18.43 26.54
CA PHE A 228 12.02 17.59 27.73
C PHE A 228 13.48 17.55 28.20
N GLY A 229 13.73 18.16 29.36
CA GLY A 229 14.86 17.88 30.26
C GLY A 229 16.29 17.93 29.71
N GLY A 230 16.97 19.06 29.94
CA GLY A 230 18.29 19.05 30.60
C GLY A 230 19.58 18.87 29.79
N THR A 231 19.57 18.66 28.47
CA THR A 231 20.82 18.71 27.67
C THR A 231 20.61 19.46 26.36
N ALA A 232 21.64 20.20 25.92
CA ALA A 232 21.61 21.11 24.79
C ALA A 232 21.36 20.44 23.42
N SER A 233 21.32 19.10 23.34
CA SER A 233 21.01 18.33 22.13
C SER A 233 19.61 17.69 22.11
N GLY A 234 18.87 17.70 23.22
CA GLY A 234 17.61 16.95 23.36
C GLY A 234 16.36 17.64 22.81
N ARG A 235 16.22 17.78 21.48
CA ARG A 235 14.91 18.06 20.86
C ARG A 235 14.18 16.74 20.56
N ALA A 236 13.65 16.06 21.57
CA ALA A 236 12.79 14.91 21.32
C ALA A 236 11.41 15.38 20.80
N ALA A 237 11.07 15.06 19.56
CA ALA A 237 9.73 15.32 19.03
C ALA A 237 8.71 14.50 19.83
N ARG A 238 7.56 15.11 20.15
CA ARG A 238 6.49 14.39 20.84
C ARG A 238 6.01 13.26 19.92
N PRO A 239 5.94 12.01 20.39
CA PRO A 239 5.33 10.95 19.60
C PRO A 239 3.88 11.32 19.29
N ARG A 240 3.46 11.15 18.04
CA ARG A 240 2.08 11.46 17.63
C ARG A 240 1.12 10.34 18.04
N PRO A 241 -0.12 10.68 18.48
CA PRO A 241 -1.11 9.66 18.85
C PRO A 241 -1.36 8.68 17.69
N GLY A 242 -1.24 7.38 17.95
CA GLY A 242 -1.53 6.32 16.98
C GLY A 242 -0.35 5.78 16.16
N ASP A 243 0.83 6.43 16.18
CA ASP A 243 2.04 5.89 15.53
C ASP A 243 2.83 4.99 16.49
N GLY A 244 2.53 3.69 16.48
CA GLY A 244 3.17 2.69 17.34
C GLY A 244 4.68 2.54 17.11
N VAL A 245 5.20 2.97 15.97
CA VAL A 245 6.63 2.90 15.62
C VAL A 245 7.35 4.11 16.20
N GLN A 246 6.77 5.30 16.02
CA GLN A 246 7.27 6.53 16.63
C GLN A 246 7.30 6.40 18.16
N ASN A 247 6.22 5.88 18.76
CA ASN A 247 6.12 5.63 20.20
C ASN A 247 7.27 4.73 20.71
N LYS A 248 7.56 3.63 20.02
CA LYS A 248 8.64 2.69 20.38
C LYS A 248 10.04 3.27 20.22
N MET A 249 10.26 4.07 19.18
CA MET A 249 11.53 4.78 19.01
C MET A 249 11.71 5.81 20.13
N THR A 250 10.71 6.67 20.37
CA THR A 250 10.79 7.70 21.42
C THR A 250 10.97 7.12 22.83
N SER A 251 10.32 6.00 23.17
CA SER A 251 10.50 5.38 24.49
C SER A 251 11.91 4.81 24.68
N THR A 252 12.53 4.29 23.61
CA THR A 252 13.92 3.81 23.65
C THR A 252 14.91 4.97 23.76
N PHE A 253 14.68 6.04 23.01
CA PHE A 253 15.46 7.28 23.10
C PHE A 253 15.46 7.91 24.50
N LEU A 254 14.29 7.90 25.15
CA LEU A 254 14.14 8.43 26.50
C LEU A 254 14.71 7.47 27.57
N GLY A 255 14.76 6.16 27.30
CA GLY A 255 15.28 5.15 28.22
C GLY A 255 16.81 4.95 28.16
N GLN A 256 17.44 5.23 27.02
CA GLN A 256 18.88 5.16 26.79
C GLN A 256 19.30 6.38 25.97
N ALA A 257 19.55 7.50 26.66
CA ALA A 257 19.94 8.74 26.01
C ALA A 257 21.19 8.52 25.12
N GLY A 258 21.03 8.71 23.81
CA GLY A 258 22.11 8.56 22.81
C GLY A 258 22.18 7.22 22.08
N ASP A 259 21.32 6.23 22.37
CA ASP A 259 21.30 4.96 21.62
C ASP A 259 20.44 5.06 20.34
N HIS A 260 20.99 5.72 19.32
CA HIS A 260 20.29 5.93 18.05
C HIS A 260 20.19 4.66 17.20
N VAL A 261 21.13 3.75 17.36
CA VAL A 261 21.18 2.47 16.64
C VAL A 261 20.13 1.51 17.21
N GLY A 262 20.05 1.38 18.55
CA GLY A 262 19.07 0.53 19.22
C GLY A 262 17.61 0.99 19.03
N GLY A 263 17.38 2.29 18.82
CA GLY A 263 16.07 2.82 18.44
C GLY A 263 15.61 2.34 17.06
N SER A 264 16.50 2.35 16.07
CA SER A 264 16.24 1.86 14.71
C SER A 264 16.06 0.33 14.67
N GLU A 265 16.87 -0.41 15.42
CA GLU A 265 16.79 -1.87 15.54
C GLU A 265 15.56 -2.40 16.29
N LYS A 266 14.69 -1.55 16.85
CA LYS A 266 13.42 -1.99 17.46
C LYS A 266 12.22 -1.80 16.54
N SER A 267 12.41 -1.18 15.37
CA SER A 267 11.41 -1.15 14.32
C SER A 267 11.11 -2.57 13.82
N PRO A 268 9.85 -2.87 13.42
CA PRO A 268 9.52 -4.12 12.76
C PRO A 268 10.48 -4.36 11.57
N PRO A 269 10.94 -5.59 11.31
CA PRO A 269 11.86 -5.87 10.20
C PRO A 269 11.35 -5.39 8.83
N THR A 270 10.03 -5.27 8.67
CA THR A 270 9.38 -4.75 7.46
C THR A 270 9.45 -3.22 7.31
N GLN A 271 10.00 -2.52 8.31
CA GLN A 271 10.07 -1.05 8.40
C GLN A 271 11.48 -0.56 8.78
N ARG A 272 12.48 -1.46 8.79
CA ARG A 272 13.90 -1.10 8.90
C ARG A 272 14.47 -0.80 7.54
#